data_AF-G9ZCE6-F1
#
_entry.id   AF-G9ZCE6-F1
#
_cell.length_a   1.000
_cell.length_b   1.000
_cell.length_c   1.000
_cell.angle_alpha   90.00
_cell.angle_beta   90.00
_cell.angle_gamma   90.00
#
_symmetry.space_group_name_H-M   'P 1'
#
loop_
_entity.id
_entity.type
_entity.pdbx_description
1 polymer ?
#
loop_
_entity_poly.entity_id
_entity_poly.type
_entity_poly.pdbx_seq_one_letter_code
_entity_poly.pdbx_strand_id
1 'polypeptide(L)'
;MGFLNDFLNIFRLIFSRKGAKKYLNGILEPDTDELELIRSYIDDIRPIMIANGSNIISQQIEQMKIPYLRDFTVNELDFLLSNNIDLYGMLDIIIAKGGLTRGLAAITWDENKQHYKVRKENGIEEFLMLFIPLFILTVFYLLSFGIDYEVYDITIYPIFILFCFFTVIPMVSIPSNIKAAKKRLLKSSNRVIFDNN
;
A
#
# COMPACT_ATOMS: atom_id res chain seq x y z
N MET A 1 13.95 6.81 -10.83
CA MET A 1 14.36 6.59 -9.42
C MET A 1 13.22 6.12 -8.51
N GLY A 2 11.97 6.57 -8.69
CA GLY A 2 10.82 6.16 -7.83
C GLY A 2 10.51 4.66 -7.81
N PHE A 3 10.37 4.02 -8.99
CA PHE A 3 9.97 2.61 -9.08
C PHE A 3 10.92 1.63 -8.36
N LEU A 4 12.24 1.85 -8.46
CA LEU A 4 13.24 1.00 -7.77
C LEU A 4 13.20 1.18 -6.25
N ASN A 5 12.97 2.41 -5.77
CA ASN A 5 12.85 2.68 -4.34
C ASN A 5 11.55 2.08 -3.77
N ASP A 6 10.46 2.20 -4.51
CA ASP A 6 9.18 1.57 -4.18
C ASP A 6 9.34 0.04 -4.14
N PHE A 7 10.04 -0.54 -5.13
CA PHE A 7 10.34 -1.97 -5.19
C PHE A 7 11.15 -2.48 -3.98
N LEU A 8 12.21 -1.75 -3.59
CA LEU A 8 13.04 -2.12 -2.43
C LEU A 8 12.28 -2.01 -1.10
N ASN A 9 11.41 -1.01 -0.96
CA ASN A 9 10.56 -0.86 0.23
C ASN A 9 9.53 -1.98 0.34
N ILE A 10 8.93 -2.41 -0.78
CA ILE A 10 8.05 -3.58 -0.84
C ILE A 10 8.81 -4.84 -0.41
N PHE A 11 10.01 -5.05 -0.96
CA PHE A 11 10.83 -6.23 -0.67
C PHE A 11 11.16 -6.32 0.83
N ARG A 12 11.57 -5.20 1.43
CA ARG A 12 11.88 -5.10 2.87
C ARG A 12 10.67 -5.39 3.76
N LEU A 13 9.47 -5.01 3.32
CA LEU A 13 8.25 -5.15 4.11
C LEU A 13 7.62 -6.54 4.01
N ILE A 14 7.70 -7.20 2.84
CA ILE A 14 7.31 -8.60 2.66
C ILE A 14 8.24 -9.54 3.45
N PHE A 15 9.53 -9.20 3.57
CA PHE A 15 10.45 -9.97 4.42
C PHE A 15 10.33 -9.68 5.93
N SER A 16 9.54 -8.67 6.32
CA SER A 16 9.14 -8.45 7.71
C SER A 16 7.91 -9.32 8.05
N ARG A 17 8.04 -10.21 9.05
CA ARG A 17 6.95 -11.08 9.52
C ARG A 17 5.63 -10.34 9.79
N LYS A 18 5.70 -9.10 10.30
CA LYS A 18 4.53 -8.25 10.58
C LYS A 18 3.98 -7.57 9.31
N GLY A 19 4.86 -7.16 8.40
CA GLY A 19 4.48 -6.48 7.15
C GLY A 19 3.83 -7.42 6.14
N ALA A 20 4.37 -8.63 6.00
CA ALA A 20 3.82 -9.67 5.12
C ALA A 20 2.33 -9.95 5.44
N LYS A 21 2.00 -10.19 6.72
CA LYS A 21 0.62 -10.53 7.13
C LYS A 21 -0.38 -9.40 6.81
N LYS A 22 -0.01 -8.14 7.10
CA LYS A 22 -0.87 -6.97 6.92
C LYS A 22 -1.13 -6.63 5.43
N TYR A 23 -0.15 -6.85 4.55
CA TYR A 23 -0.26 -6.50 3.13
C TYR A 23 -0.70 -7.67 2.23
N LEU A 24 -0.39 -8.91 2.59
CA LEU A 24 -0.78 -10.10 1.82
C LEU A 24 -2.28 -10.38 1.91
N ASN A 25 -2.89 -10.17 3.08
CA ASN A 25 -4.31 -10.45 3.29
C ASN A 25 -5.26 -9.39 2.71
N GLY A 26 -4.73 -8.25 2.24
CA GLY A 26 -5.55 -7.18 1.62
C GLY A 26 -6.49 -6.46 2.58
N ILE A 27 -6.30 -6.66 3.89
CA ILE A 27 -7.00 -6.01 4.99
C ILE A 27 -5.90 -5.50 5.94
N LEU A 28 -5.77 -4.18 6.03
CA LEU A 28 -4.94 -3.56 7.07
C LEU A 28 -5.72 -3.67 8.37
N GLU A 29 -5.42 -4.65 9.22
CA GLU A 29 -5.96 -4.70 10.57
C GLU A 29 -5.00 -3.96 11.51
N PRO A 30 -5.41 -2.82 12.10
CA PRO A 30 -4.60 -2.12 13.07
C PRO A 30 -4.50 -2.94 14.36
N ASP A 31 -3.35 -2.89 15.03
CA ASP A 31 -3.16 -3.48 16.36
C ASP A 31 -3.88 -2.64 17.44
N THR A 32 -4.08 -3.21 18.62
CA THR A 32 -4.78 -2.54 19.74
C THR A 32 -4.10 -1.21 20.10
N ASP A 33 -2.76 -1.20 20.14
CA ASP A 33 -1.95 0.00 20.41
C ASP A 33 -2.09 1.03 19.28
N GLU A 34 -2.17 0.59 18.02
CA GLU A 34 -2.35 1.47 16.86
C GLU A 34 -3.76 2.09 16.85
N LEU A 35 -4.79 1.33 17.25
CA LEU A 35 -6.15 1.82 17.41
C LEU A 35 -6.24 2.87 18.52
N GLU A 36 -5.55 2.67 19.63
CA GLU A 36 -5.53 3.62 20.74
C GLU A 36 -4.89 4.95 20.35
N LEU A 37 -3.78 4.91 19.58
CA LEU A 37 -3.15 6.11 19.03
C LEU A 37 -4.05 6.85 18.03
N ILE A 38 -4.73 6.13 17.13
CA ILE A 38 -5.69 6.74 16.18
C ILE A 38 -6.83 7.40 16.95
N ARG A 39 -7.39 6.71 17.94
CA ARG A 39 -8.49 7.22 18.76
C ARG A 39 -8.07 8.49 19.50
N SER A 40 -6.96 8.44 20.24
CA SER A 40 -6.45 9.61 20.97
C SER A 40 -6.19 10.80 20.06
N TYR A 41 -5.70 10.56 18.84
CA TYR A 41 -5.50 11.64 17.88
C TYR A 41 -6.82 12.26 17.40
N ILE A 42 -7.81 11.44 17.05
CA ILE A 42 -9.10 11.90 16.52
C ILE A 42 -9.94 12.59 17.61
N ASP A 43 -10.00 12.02 18.81
CA ASP A 43 -10.88 12.46 19.89
C ASP A 43 -10.26 13.62 20.70
N ASP A 44 -8.95 13.59 20.93
CA ASP A 44 -8.30 14.54 21.85
C ASP A 44 -7.41 15.55 21.11
N ILE A 45 -6.40 15.07 20.40
CA ILE A 45 -5.31 15.92 19.90
C ILE A 45 -5.82 16.85 18.79
N ARG A 46 -6.52 16.32 17.79
CA ARG A 46 -6.96 17.09 16.61
C ARG A 46 -7.97 18.20 16.96
N PRO A 47 -9.04 17.96 17.76
CA PRO A 47 -9.96 19.02 18.16
C PRO A 47 -9.29 20.15 18.93
N ILE A 48 -8.35 19.81 19.83
CA ILE A 48 -7.57 20.80 20.60
C ILE A 48 -6.71 21.66 19.67
N MET A 49 -6.05 21.04 18.68
CA MET A 49 -5.23 21.78 17.72
C MET A 49 -6.04 22.75 16.86
N ILE A 50 -7.24 22.34 16.44
CA ILE A 50 -8.17 23.19 15.68
C ILE A 50 -8.67 24.34 16.55
N ALA A 51 -9.09 24.06 17.79
CA ALA A 51 -9.58 25.07 18.73
C ALA A 51 -8.51 26.12 19.09
N ASN A 52 -7.26 25.69 19.21
CA ASN A 52 -6.11 26.56 19.50
C ASN A 52 -5.61 27.35 18.27
N GLY A 53 -6.24 27.19 17.09
CA GLY A 53 -5.79 27.85 15.86
C GLY A 53 -4.39 27.42 15.43
N SER A 54 -3.99 26.18 15.74
CA SER A 54 -2.65 25.68 15.43
C SER A 54 -2.40 25.72 13.93
N ASN A 55 -1.21 26.18 13.53
CA ASN A 55 -0.82 26.26 12.12
C ASN A 55 -0.88 24.85 11.47
N ILE A 56 -1.19 24.81 10.17
CA ILE A 56 -1.30 23.59 9.36
C ILE A 56 -0.03 22.73 9.42
N ILE A 57 1.15 23.35 9.54
CA ILE A 57 2.43 22.62 9.68
C ILE A 57 2.47 21.84 10.99
N SER A 58 2.01 22.42 12.09
CA SER A 58 1.96 21.73 13.38
C SER A 58 0.99 20.56 13.33
N GLN A 59 -0.17 20.74 12.69
CA GLN A 59 -1.16 19.67 12.50
C GLN A 59 -0.58 18.52 11.66
N GLN A 60 0.16 18.83 10.59
CA GLN A 60 0.86 17.84 9.77
C GLN A 60 1.91 17.07 10.58
N ILE A 61 2.71 17.76 11.41
CA ILE A 61 3.75 17.11 12.23
C ILE A 61 3.14 16.09 13.19
N GLU A 62 2.04 16.43 13.87
CA GLU A 62 1.38 15.49 14.77
C GLU A 62 0.70 14.35 14.00
N GLN A 63 0.04 14.64 12.88
CA GLN A 63 -0.57 13.62 12.03
C GLN A 63 0.46 12.59 11.51
N MET A 64 1.67 13.05 11.15
CA MET A 64 2.73 12.18 10.63
C MET A 64 3.22 11.14 11.65
N LYS A 65 3.01 11.36 12.95
CA LYS A 65 3.38 10.42 14.01
C LYS A 65 2.38 9.26 14.12
N ILE A 66 1.15 9.44 13.64
CA ILE A 66 0.09 8.47 13.82
C ILE A 66 0.09 7.46 12.66
N PRO A 67 0.13 6.14 12.95
CA PRO A 67 -0.01 5.10 11.93
C PRO A 67 -1.26 5.30 11.08
N TYR A 68 -1.17 4.99 9.78
CA TYR A 68 -2.26 5.12 8.80
C TYR A 68 -2.69 6.56 8.49
N LEU A 69 -2.87 7.43 9.50
CA LEU A 69 -3.26 8.82 9.30
C LEU A 69 -2.18 9.65 8.62
N ARG A 70 -0.90 9.30 8.82
CA ARG A 70 0.24 9.92 8.11
C ARG A 70 0.19 9.80 6.58
N ASP A 71 -0.62 8.88 6.05
CA ASP A 71 -0.77 8.65 4.59
C ASP A 71 -1.86 9.55 3.96
N PHE A 72 -2.57 10.32 4.79
CA PHE A 72 -3.51 11.36 4.37
C PHE A 72 -2.88 12.76 4.48
N THR A 73 -3.34 13.69 3.66
CA THR A 73 -3.14 15.11 3.94
C THR A 73 -4.11 15.59 5.02
N VAL A 74 -3.85 16.75 5.62
CA VAL A 74 -4.78 17.35 6.62
C VAL A 74 -6.15 17.56 5.99
N ASN A 75 -6.19 18.18 4.80
CA ASN A 75 -7.44 18.44 4.06
C ASN A 75 -8.18 17.14 3.70
N GLU A 76 -7.45 16.11 3.30
CA GLU A 76 -8.01 14.81 2.95
C GLU A 76 -8.62 14.14 4.18
N LEU A 77 -7.95 14.17 5.33
CA LEU A 77 -8.49 13.64 6.58
C LEU A 77 -9.74 14.41 7.04
N ASP A 78 -9.72 15.74 6.92
CA ASP A 78 -10.86 16.60 7.23
C ASP A 78 -12.08 16.26 6.35
N PHE A 79 -11.85 16.05 5.06
CA PHE A 79 -12.87 15.61 4.11
C PHE A 79 -13.44 14.22 4.47
N LEU A 80 -12.60 13.26 4.84
CA LEU A 80 -13.06 11.92 5.20
C LEU A 80 -13.89 11.92 6.49
N LEU A 81 -13.46 12.67 7.50
CA LEU A 81 -14.19 12.79 8.77
C LEU A 81 -15.53 13.51 8.58
N SER A 82 -15.58 14.59 7.80
CA SER A 82 -16.82 15.31 7.52
C SER A 82 -17.85 14.48 6.74
N ASN A 83 -17.41 13.52 5.95
CA ASN A 83 -18.28 12.58 5.23
C ASN A 83 -18.61 11.31 6.04
N ASN A 84 -18.27 11.26 7.34
CA ASN A 84 -18.52 10.11 8.21
C ASN A 84 -17.96 8.79 7.66
N ILE A 85 -16.78 8.83 7.03
CA ILE A 85 -16.11 7.61 6.55
C ILE A 85 -15.59 6.84 7.76
N ASP A 86 -15.88 5.55 7.81
CA ASP A 86 -15.45 4.66 8.87
C ASP A 86 -13.95 4.31 8.77
N LEU A 87 -13.38 3.78 9.85
CA LEU A 87 -11.97 3.40 9.88
C LEU A 87 -11.63 2.37 8.78
N TYR A 88 -12.53 1.41 8.51
CA TYR A 88 -12.34 0.45 7.43
C TYR A 88 -12.32 1.11 6.05
N GLY A 89 -13.20 2.09 5.81
CA GLY A 89 -13.18 2.91 4.61
C GLY A 89 -11.88 3.68 4.46
N MET A 90 -11.37 4.30 5.53
CA MET A 90 -10.06 4.96 5.52
C MET A 90 -8.92 3.99 5.17
N LEU A 91 -8.93 2.80 5.75
CA LEU A 91 -7.92 1.78 5.45
C LEU A 91 -7.99 1.31 4.00
N ASP A 92 -9.19 1.11 3.46
CA ASP A 92 -9.39 0.80 2.04
C ASP A 92 -8.89 1.92 1.12
N ILE A 93 -9.04 3.19 1.52
CA ILE A 93 -8.50 4.34 0.77
C ILE A 93 -6.96 4.30 0.77
N ILE A 94 -6.33 4.04 1.92
CA ILE A 94 -4.86 3.93 2.01
C ILE A 94 -4.36 2.82 1.08
N ILE A 95 -5.00 1.65 1.09
CA ILE A 95 -4.67 0.55 0.20
C ILE A 95 -4.89 0.98 -1.26
N ALA A 96 -6.03 1.57 -1.60
CA ALA A 96 -6.34 1.99 -2.96
C ALA A 96 -5.42 3.11 -3.49
N LYS A 97 -4.88 3.97 -2.63
CA LYS A 97 -3.81 4.94 -2.95
C LYS A 97 -2.45 4.26 -3.18
N GLY A 98 -2.40 2.93 -3.12
CA GLY A 98 -1.19 2.14 -3.26
C GLY A 98 -0.38 2.01 -1.97
N GLY A 99 -0.80 2.63 -0.86
CA GLY A 99 -0.05 2.66 0.40
C GLY A 99 1.42 3.07 0.20
N LEU A 100 2.34 2.14 0.50
CA LEU A 100 3.79 2.30 0.30
C LEU A 100 4.24 2.15 -1.16
N THR A 101 3.33 1.76 -2.05
CA THR A 101 3.52 1.58 -3.50
C THR A 101 2.72 2.63 -4.26
N ARG A 102 2.98 3.91 -3.98
CA ARG A 102 2.27 5.03 -4.60
C ARG A 102 2.25 4.96 -6.13
N GLY A 103 3.25 4.31 -6.75
CA GLY A 103 3.28 4.02 -8.19
C GLY A 103 2.17 3.11 -8.71
N LEU A 104 1.54 2.29 -7.85
CA LEU A 104 0.41 1.41 -8.19
C LEU A 104 -0.96 1.97 -7.76
N ALA A 105 -1.02 3.24 -7.34
CA ALA A 105 -2.26 3.82 -6.86
C ALA A 105 -3.40 3.64 -7.86
N ALA A 106 -4.51 3.06 -7.42
CA ALA A 106 -5.74 2.94 -8.21
C ALA A 106 -6.66 4.16 -8.03
N ILE A 107 -6.46 4.94 -6.97
CA ILE A 107 -7.13 6.21 -6.71
C ILE A 107 -6.11 7.28 -6.35
N THR A 108 -6.40 8.52 -6.70
CA THR A 108 -5.55 9.68 -6.40
C THR A 108 -6.41 10.82 -5.87
N TRP A 109 -5.97 11.45 -4.79
CA TRP A 109 -6.61 12.65 -4.25
C TRP A 109 -6.41 13.84 -5.21
N ASP A 110 -7.49 14.57 -5.52
CA ASP A 110 -7.44 15.82 -6.27
C ASP A 110 -7.69 17.00 -5.34
N GLU A 111 -6.63 17.73 -5.00
CA GLU A 111 -6.70 18.90 -4.11
C GLU A 111 -7.63 20.01 -4.65
N ASN A 112 -7.79 20.13 -5.97
CA ASN A 112 -8.63 21.19 -6.55
C ASN A 112 -10.12 20.89 -6.41
N LYS A 113 -10.48 19.59 -6.45
CA LYS A 113 -11.87 19.15 -6.38
C LYS A 113 -12.27 18.64 -5.01
N GLN A 114 -11.30 18.41 -4.12
CA GLN A 114 -11.47 17.76 -2.83
C GLN A 114 -12.19 16.40 -2.95
N HIS A 115 -11.89 15.66 -4.02
CA HIS A 115 -12.46 14.33 -4.29
C HIS A 115 -11.37 13.40 -4.81
N TYR A 116 -11.60 12.10 -4.68
CA TYR A 116 -10.74 11.08 -5.27
C TYR A 116 -11.08 10.87 -6.74
N LYS A 117 -10.03 10.78 -7.56
CA LYS A 117 -10.10 10.35 -8.96
C LYS A 117 -9.64 8.91 -9.09
N VAL A 118 -10.34 8.14 -9.92
CA VAL A 118 -9.93 6.79 -10.27
C VAL A 118 -8.85 6.86 -11.34
N ARG A 119 -7.69 6.23 -11.08
CA ARG A 119 -6.63 6.08 -12.07
C ARG A 119 -7.00 4.95 -13.04
N LYS A 120 -6.76 5.18 -14.33
CA LYS A 120 -6.93 4.14 -15.36
C LYS A 120 -5.87 3.06 -15.15
N GLU A 121 -6.31 1.81 -15.09
CA GLU A 121 -5.43 0.68 -14.85
C GLU A 121 -4.54 0.43 -16.06
N ASN A 122 -3.23 0.36 -15.84
CA ASN A 122 -2.26 -0.10 -16.83
C ASN A 122 -1.82 -1.51 -16.42
N GLY A 123 -2.27 -2.55 -17.14
CA GLY A 123 -1.89 -3.95 -16.86
C GLY A 123 -0.39 -4.23 -16.98
N ILE A 124 0.38 -3.29 -17.55
CA ILE A 124 1.84 -3.33 -17.62
C ILE A 124 2.47 -3.27 -16.22
N GLU A 125 1.88 -2.54 -15.27
CA GLU A 125 2.47 -2.37 -13.93
C GLU A 125 2.49 -3.69 -13.13
N GLU A 126 1.43 -4.50 -13.24
CA GLU A 126 1.35 -5.83 -12.62
C GLU A 126 2.34 -6.81 -13.26
N PHE A 127 2.45 -6.76 -14.59
CA PHE A 127 3.41 -7.57 -15.34
C PHE A 127 4.85 -7.25 -14.93
N LEU A 128 5.20 -5.96 -14.80
CA LEU A 128 6.54 -5.54 -14.38
C LEU A 128 6.87 -5.95 -12.94
N MET A 129 5.91 -5.93 -12.02
CA MET A 129 6.12 -6.38 -10.64
C MET A 129 6.41 -7.87 -10.53
N LEU A 130 5.86 -8.69 -11.42
CA LEU A 130 6.17 -10.12 -11.49
C LEU A 130 7.51 -10.36 -12.22
N PHE A 131 7.67 -9.74 -13.38
CA PHE A 131 8.74 -10.09 -14.32
C PHE A 131 10.12 -9.61 -13.87
N ILE A 132 10.23 -8.40 -13.31
CA ILE A 132 11.52 -7.83 -12.91
C ILE A 132 12.23 -8.66 -11.83
N PRO A 133 11.62 -8.97 -10.67
CA PRO A 133 12.25 -9.83 -9.66
C PRO A 133 12.62 -11.21 -10.20
N LEU A 134 11.70 -11.84 -10.94
CA LEU A 134 11.93 -13.17 -11.50
C LEU A 134 13.12 -13.17 -12.47
N PHE A 135 13.19 -12.15 -13.34
CA PHE A 135 14.29 -11.95 -14.28
C PHE A 135 15.62 -11.76 -13.54
N ILE A 136 15.66 -10.87 -12.55
CA ILE A 136 16.87 -10.60 -11.75
C ILE A 136 17.36 -11.88 -11.06
N LEU A 137 16.48 -12.60 -10.37
CA LEU A 137 16.82 -13.85 -9.68
C LEU A 137 17.36 -14.90 -10.67
N THR A 138 16.71 -15.05 -11.82
CA THR A 138 17.12 -15.99 -12.86
C THR A 138 18.49 -15.64 -13.43
N VAL A 139 18.75 -14.36 -13.72
CA VAL A 139 20.05 -13.90 -14.21
C VAL A 139 21.16 -14.15 -13.18
N PHE A 140 20.92 -13.83 -11.91
CA PHE A 140 21.90 -14.07 -10.84
C PHE A 140 22.24 -15.56 -10.69
N TYR A 141 21.23 -16.44 -10.75
CA TYR A 141 21.43 -17.87 -10.71
C TYR A 141 22.29 -18.35 -11.90
N LEU A 142 21.91 -17.96 -13.12
CA LEU A 142 22.62 -18.38 -14.33
C LEU A 142 24.07 -17.92 -14.34
N LEU A 143 24.36 -16.71 -13.86
CA LEU A 143 25.73 -16.19 -13.73
C LEU A 143 26.57 -16.92 -12.68
N SER A 144 25.93 -17.44 -11.63
CA SER A 144 26.64 -18.05 -10.49
C SER A 144 26.86 -19.55 -10.68
N PHE A 145 25.88 -20.24 -11.27
CA PHE A 145 25.83 -21.71 -11.28
C PHE A 145 25.73 -22.31 -12.70
N GLY A 146 25.19 -21.58 -13.68
CA GLY A 146 24.85 -22.15 -14.98
C GLY A 146 23.53 -22.95 -14.95
N ILE A 147 23.06 -23.38 -16.12
CA ILE A 147 21.77 -24.08 -16.26
C ILE A 147 21.86 -25.57 -15.90
N ASP A 148 23.06 -26.12 -16.03
CA ASP A 148 23.47 -27.51 -15.86
C ASP A 148 24.08 -27.81 -14.48
N TYR A 149 23.91 -26.89 -13.52
CA TYR A 149 24.37 -27.11 -12.15
C TYR A 149 23.61 -28.26 -11.48
N GLU A 150 24.35 -29.27 -11.07
CA GLU A 150 23.83 -30.48 -10.43
C GLU A 150 24.41 -30.68 -9.03
N VAL A 151 23.57 -31.18 -8.12
CA VAL A 151 23.96 -31.60 -6.78
C VAL A 151 23.36 -32.97 -6.54
N TYR A 152 24.21 -33.97 -6.28
CA TYR A 152 23.79 -35.38 -6.17
C TYR A 152 22.96 -35.86 -7.39
N ASP A 153 23.45 -35.57 -8.60
CA ASP A 153 22.80 -35.90 -9.89
C ASP A 153 21.40 -35.28 -10.09
N ILE A 154 21.07 -34.25 -9.32
CA ILE A 154 19.82 -33.48 -9.46
C ILE A 154 20.14 -32.10 -10.00
N THR A 155 19.59 -31.75 -11.16
CA THR A 155 19.65 -30.40 -11.71
C THR A 155 18.89 -29.42 -10.81
N ILE A 156 19.58 -28.40 -10.32
CA ILE A 156 19.02 -27.47 -9.33
C ILE A 156 18.13 -26.39 -9.95
N TYR A 157 18.29 -26.09 -11.24
CA TYR A 157 17.58 -25.00 -11.92
C TYR A 157 16.04 -25.07 -11.78
N PRO A 158 15.36 -26.23 -11.99
CA PRO A 158 13.91 -26.33 -11.79
C PRO A 158 13.47 -26.05 -10.35
N ILE A 159 14.27 -26.47 -9.36
CA ILE A 159 14.02 -26.23 -7.93
C ILE A 159 14.16 -24.74 -7.61
N PHE A 160 15.19 -24.11 -8.17
CA PHE A 160 15.40 -22.67 -8.05
C PHE A 160 14.26 -21.85 -8.65
N ILE A 161 13.77 -22.22 -9.83
CA ILE A 161 12.61 -21.55 -10.46
C ILE A 161 11.35 -21.71 -9.60
N LEU A 162 11.11 -22.91 -9.05
CA LEU A 162 10.00 -23.13 -8.12
C LEU A 162 10.12 -22.23 -6.88
N PHE A 163 11.31 -22.12 -6.31
CA PHE A 163 11.58 -21.21 -5.19
C PHE A 163 11.33 -19.74 -5.57
N CYS A 164 11.72 -19.31 -6.76
CA CYS A 164 11.46 -17.96 -7.24
C CYS A 164 9.95 -17.65 -7.36
N PHE A 165 9.12 -18.62 -7.74
CA PHE A 165 7.68 -18.42 -7.71
C PHE A 165 7.16 -18.13 -6.29
N PHE A 166 7.66 -18.84 -5.27
CA PHE A 166 7.28 -18.56 -3.88
C PHE A 166 7.67 -17.16 -3.41
N THR A 167 8.77 -16.60 -3.90
CA THR A 167 9.20 -15.24 -3.51
C THR A 167 8.43 -14.14 -4.24
N VAL A 168 7.93 -14.42 -5.46
CA VAL A 168 7.22 -13.43 -6.29
C VAL A 168 5.70 -13.43 -6.07
N ILE A 169 5.10 -14.56 -5.65
CA ILE A 169 3.64 -14.65 -5.33
C ILE A 169 3.17 -13.54 -4.38
N PRO A 170 3.88 -13.23 -3.27
CA PRO A 170 3.53 -12.11 -2.40
C PRO A 170 3.50 -10.73 -3.06
N MET A 171 4.26 -10.53 -4.15
CA MET A 171 4.28 -9.24 -4.84
C MET A 171 3.03 -9.07 -5.73
N VAL A 172 2.49 -10.15 -6.27
CA VAL A 172 1.29 -10.14 -7.13
C VAL A 172 0.01 -9.85 -6.31
N SER A 173 -0.01 -10.17 -5.01
CA SER A 173 -1.15 -9.86 -4.17
C SER A 173 -1.34 -8.36 -3.97
N ILE A 174 -0.28 -7.55 -4.06
CA ILE A 174 -0.35 -6.09 -3.86
C ILE A 174 -1.30 -5.42 -4.85
N PRO A 175 -1.11 -5.51 -6.18
CA PRO A 175 -2.03 -4.88 -7.13
C PRO A 175 -3.43 -5.49 -7.07
N SER A 176 -3.56 -6.79 -6.77
CA SER A 176 -4.86 -7.44 -6.57
C SER A 176 -5.62 -6.84 -5.37
N ASN A 177 -4.92 -6.62 -4.25
CA ASN A 177 -5.48 -6.02 -3.04
C ASN A 177 -5.85 -4.55 -3.26
N ILE A 178 -5.06 -3.80 -4.02
CA ILE A 178 -5.38 -2.41 -4.44
C ILE A 178 -6.68 -2.39 -5.26
N LYS A 179 -6.82 -3.28 -6.24
CA LYS A 179 -8.03 -3.41 -7.05
C LYS A 179 -9.24 -3.81 -6.21
N ALA A 180 -9.05 -4.74 -5.27
CA ALA A 180 -10.10 -5.16 -4.35
C ALA A 180 -10.59 -4.01 -3.45
N ALA A 181 -9.66 -3.23 -2.88
CA ALA A 181 -9.98 -2.06 -2.07
C ALA A 181 -10.74 -0.99 -2.86
N LYS A 182 -10.27 -0.65 -4.07
CA LYS A 182 -11.01 0.23 -5.00
C LYS A 182 -12.44 -0.28 -5.26
N LYS A 183 -12.59 -1.58 -5.50
CA LYS A 183 -13.92 -2.19 -5.74
C LYS A 183 -14.83 -2.10 -4.52
N ARG A 184 -14.29 -2.24 -3.30
CA ARG A 184 -15.04 -2.05 -2.05
C ARG A 184 -15.50 -0.61 -1.90
N LEU A 185 -14.61 0.36 -2.11
CA LEU A 185 -14.93 1.79 -2.02
C LEU A 185 -16.00 2.24 -3.02
N LEU A 186 -16.00 1.68 -4.24
CA LEU A 186 -17.00 1.99 -5.26
C LEU A 186 -18.37 1.34 -4.98
N LYS A 187 -18.42 0.28 -4.17
CA LYS A 187 -19.63 -0.48 -3.84
C LYS A 187 -20.24 -0.08 -2.49
N SER A 188 -19.44 0.43 -1.56
CA SER A 188 -19.90 0.81 -0.22
C SER A 188 -20.52 2.21 -0.18
N SER A 189 -21.04 2.61 0.99
CA SER A 189 -21.45 3.99 1.31
C SER A 189 -20.35 5.02 1.07
N ASN A 190 -19.10 4.59 0.93
CA ASN A 190 -17.94 5.45 0.76
C ASN A 190 -17.82 6.00 -0.67
N ARG A 191 -18.75 5.67 -1.58
CA ARG A 191 -18.75 6.22 -2.95
C ARG A 191 -18.82 7.74 -3.01
N VAL A 192 -19.34 8.38 -1.95
CA VAL A 192 -19.39 9.86 -1.80
C VAL A 192 -18.03 10.54 -1.93
N ILE A 193 -16.93 9.81 -1.71
CA ILE A 193 -15.58 10.38 -1.81
C ILE A 193 -15.10 10.56 -3.26
N PHE A 194 -15.79 9.97 -4.25
CA PHE A 194 -15.41 10.05 -5.66
C PHE A 194 -16.16 11.16 -6.38
N ASP A 195 -15.47 11.81 -7.31
CA ASP A 195 -16.08 12.78 -8.23
C ASP A 195 -17.04 12.04 -9.18
N ASN A 196 -18.36 12.22 -8.99
CA ASN A 196 -19.40 11.65 -9.85
C ASN A 196 -19.50 12.48 -11.14
N ASN A 197 -18.61 12.24 -12.10
CA ASN A 197 -18.79 12.68 -13.49
C ASN A 197 -18.90 11.47 -14.41
#